data_AF-A0AAE1YDZ7-F1
#
_entry.id   AF-A0AAE1YDZ7-F1
#
_cell.length_a   1.000
_cell.length_b   1.000
_cell.length_c   1.000
_cell.angle_alpha   90.00
_cell.angle_beta   90.00
_cell.angle_gamma   90.00
#
_symmetry.space_group_name_H-M   'P 1'
#
loop_
_entity.id
_entity.type
_entity.pdbx_description
1 polymer ?
#
loop_
_entity_poly.entity_id
_entity_poly.type
_entity_poly.pdbx_seq_one_letter_code
_entity_poly.pdbx_strand_id
1 'polypeptide(L)'
;MAGRGGIMRGIWDRYVPPECESSPKVLRLNAKHKWEEARPPLHHDIDYLKTCGDRAWAVVRKFTSKEELKHWGHRPGPLRHWRNTNKRVEAWGRTLQSALVAGSCIAAGDAKLYKTRLEKFFIDIRSDLKLPELPVIQVALASAEGPYIDKVRKAQLEINLPNVKCIDAKGMKIGHDGLHLSTEGEVRVGQMMADAFAQFVA
;
A
#
# COMPACT_ATOMS: atom_id res chain seq x y z
N MET A 1 -2.78 0.16 4.41
CA MET A 1 -2.23 1.11 3.42
C MET A 1 -2.47 2.56 3.78
N ALA A 2 -3.70 3.03 4.07
CA ALA A 2 -3.95 4.47 4.31
C ALA A 2 -3.03 5.12 5.39
N GLY A 3 -2.63 4.38 6.42
CA GLY A 3 -1.79 4.87 7.52
C GLY A 3 -2.66 5.14 8.75
N ARG A 4 -2.43 4.41 9.83
CA ARG A 4 -3.19 4.51 11.09
C ARG A 4 -2.28 4.43 12.33
N GLY A 5 -0.96 4.39 12.13
CA GLY A 5 0.01 4.48 13.20
C GLY A 5 -0.21 5.74 14.06
N GLY A 6 -0.10 5.59 15.38
CA GLY A 6 -0.21 6.72 16.31
C GLY A 6 -1.63 7.27 16.48
N ILE A 7 -2.66 6.63 15.92
CA ILE A 7 -4.05 7.05 16.16
C ILE A 7 -4.56 6.44 17.45
N MET A 8 -4.99 7.31 18.38
CA MET A 8 -5.73 6.94 19.57
C MET A 8 -7.03 7.74 19.63
N ARG A 9 -8.17 7.04 19.77
CA ARG A 9 -9.52 7.65 19.84
C ARG A 9 -9.80 8.64 18.69
N GLY A 10 -9.33 8.32 17.49
CA GLY A 10 -9.52 9.14 16.29
C GLY A 10 -8.59 10.34 16.16
N ILE A 11 -7.62 10.50 17.08
CA ILE A 11 -6.63 11.58 17.06
C ILE A 11 -5.25 10.98 16.79
N TRP A 12 -4.52 11.55 15.82
CA TRP A 12 -3.13 11.18 15.57
C TRP A 12 -2.19 11.91 16.55
N ASP A 13 -1.26 11.17 17.15
CA ASP A 13 -0.26 11.68 18.11
C ASP A 13 0.78 12.63 17.51
N ARG A 14 0.82 12.75 16.17
CA ARG A 14 1.79 13.56 15.41
C ARG A 14 3.24 13.14 15.59
N TYR A 15 3.47 11.99 16.21
CA TYR A 15 4.79 11.41 16.27
C TYR A 15 5.16 10.90 14.88
N VAL A 16 6.34 11.27 14.40
CA VAL A 16 6.92 10.83 13.13
C VAL A 16 8.30 10.25 13.43
N PRO A 17 8.54 8.94 13.23
CA PRO A 17 9.85 8.33 13.39
C PRO A 17 10.89 8.96 12.44
N PRO A 18 12.19 8.94 12.78
CA PRO A 18 13.27 9.43 11.92
C PRO A 18 13.31 8.79 10.52
N GLU A 19 12.90 7.53 10.41
CA GLU A 19 12.77 6.79 9.15
C GLU A 19 11.65 7.34 8.26
N CYS A 20 10.73 8.10 8.84
CA CYS A 20 9.53 8.62 8.21
C CYS A 20 9.59 10.13 7.92
N GLU A 21 10.69 10.77 8.27
CA GLU A 21 10.90 12.21 8.06
C GLU A 21 10.80 12.60 6.58
N SER A 22 10.28 13.80 6.33
CA SER A 22 10.17 14.32 4.98
C SER A 22 11.55 14.58 4.37
N SER A 23 11.60 14.51 3.06
CA SER A 23 12.80 14.77 2.29
C SER A 23 12.42 15.41 0.96
N PRO A 24 13.14 16.46 0.51
CA PRO A 24 12.88 17.08 -0.79
C PRO A 24 13.10 16.13 -1.97
N LYS A 25 13.71 14.95 -1.74
CA LYS A 25 13.90 13.90 -2.75
C LYS A 25 12.70 12.96 -2.88
N VAL A 26 11.75 13.01 -1.96
CA VAL A 26 10.57 12.14 -1.93
C VAL A 26 9.33 13.00 -2.14
N LEU A 27 8.64 12.78 -3.25
CA LEU A 27 7.44 13.53 -3.62
C LEU A 27 6.19 12.66 -3.50
N ARG A 28 5.05 13.28 -3.23
CA ARG A 28 3.72 12.66 -3.33
C ARG A 28 2.88 13.41 -4.36
N LEU A 29 1.93 12.69 -4.96
CA LEU A 29 0.88 13.30 -5.78
C LEU A 29 -0.31 13.63 -4.87
N ASN A 30 -0.62 14.91 -4.72
CA ASN A 30 -1.72 15.36 -3.86
C ASN A 30 -3.10 15.21 -4.55
N ALA A 31 -4.17 15.47 -3.81
CA ALA A 31 -5.55 15.33 -4.33
C ALA A 31 -5.88 16.27 -5.50
N LYS A 32 -5.03 17.29 -5.77
CA LYS A 32 -5.14 18.20 -6.91
C LYS A 32 -4.29 17.77 -8.11
N HIS A 33 -3.76 16.54 -8.08
CA HIS A 33 -2.83 16.00 -9.08
C HIS A 33 -1.55 16.84 -9.25
N LYS A 34 -1.06 17.44 -8.16
CA LYS A 34 0.20 18.18 -8.14
C LYS A 34 1.25 17.45 -7.30
N TRP A 35 2.50 17.55 -7.73
CA TRP A 35 3.64 17.05 -6.98
C TRP A 35 4.00 18.00 -5.84
N GLU A 36 4.22 17.44 -4.66
CA GLU A 36 4.70 18.15 -3.48
C GLU A 36 5.59 17.24 -2.64
N GLU A 37 6.39 17.82 -1.74
CA GLU A 37 7.19 17.05 -0.79
C GLU A 37 6.30 16.10 0.03
N ALA A 38 6.70 14.83 0.10
CA ALA A 38 5.98 13.81 0.85
C ALA A 38 6.15 14.07 2.36
N ARG A 39 5.06 14.44 3.03
CA ARG A 39 5.01 14.68 4.48
C ARG A 39 3.92 13.83 5.12
N PRO A 40 4.21 13.05 6.19
CA PRO A 40 3.18 12.36 6.95
C PRO A 40 2.13 13.34 7.52
N PRO A 41 0.83 12.98 7.53
CA PRO A 41 0.23 11.77 6.97
C PRO A 41 0.03 11.91 5.46
N LEU A 42 0.56 10.97 4.66
CA LEU A 42 0.57 11.10 3.18
C LEU A 42 -0.83 11.05 2.54
N HIS A 43 -1.84 10.57 3.26
CA HIS A 43 -3.20 10.36 2.76
C HIS A 43 -4.21 11.36 3.31
N HIS A 44 -3.78 12.40 4.02
CA HIS A 44 -4.68 13.35 4.67
C HIS A 44 -5.70 14.01 3.72
N ASP A 45 -5.33 14.25 2.47
CA ASP A 45 -6.18 14.84 1.42
C ASP A 45 -6.79 13.79 0.46
N ILE A 46 -6.36 12.53 0.55
CA ILE A 46 -6.86 11.41 -0.27
C ILE A 46 -7.92 10.62 0.49
N ASP A 47 -7.65 10.27 1.74
CA ASP A 47 -8.55 9.60 2.68
C ASP A 47 -9.13 10.61 3.67
N TYR A 48 -9.57 11.77 3.15
CA TYR A 48 -10.01 12.95 3.91
C TYR A 48 -11.19 12.71 4.87
N LEU A 49 -11.90 11.59 4.72
CA LEU A 49 -13.02 11.20 5.58
C LEU A 49 -12.58 10.44 6.85
N LYS A 50 -11.29 10.12 7.00
CA LYS A 50 -10.75 9.44 8.18
C LYS A 50 -9.45 10.08 8.64
N THR A 51 -9.23 10.10 9.94
CA THR A 51 -7.93 10.46 10.51
C THR A 51 -6.88 9.53 9.93
N CYS A 52 -5.90 10.12 9.25
CA CYS A 52 -4.72 9.40 8.79
C CYS A 52 -3.64 9.59 9.83
N GLY A 53 -3.08 8.46 10.25
CA GLY A 53 -1.97 8.43 11.17
C GLY A 53 -0.68 8.47 10.39
N ASP A 54 0.38 8.20 11.13
CA ASP A 54 1.69 8.13 10.56
C ASP A 54 1.74 7.12 9.41
N ARG A 55 2.69 7.33 8.52
CA ARG A 55 2.89 6.50 7.34
C ARG A 55 4.36 6.21 7.17
N ALA A 56 4.77 5.00 7.49
CA ALA A 56 6.17 4.62 7.34
C ALA A 56 6.62 4.20 5.94
N TRP A 57 5.96 4.70 4.90
CA TRP A 57 6.40 4.52 3.52
C TRP A 57 7.50 5.53 3.13
N ALA A 58 7.93 6.39 4.07
CA ALA A 58 9.13 7.20 3.93
C ALA A 58 10.45 6.39 4.08
N VAL A 59 10.37 5.08 4.31
CA VAL A 59 11.50 4.12 4.20
C VAL A 59 11.99 3.94 2.74
N VAL A 60 11.48 4.72 1.80
CA VAL A 60 12.14 4.92 0.51
C VAL A 60 13.31 5.91 0.61
N ARG A 61 14.16 5.74 1.62
CA ARG A 61 15.40 6.51 1.82
C ARG A 61 16.63 5.88 1.12
N LYS A 62 16.45 4.82 0.32
CA LYS A 62 17.57 4.10 -0.35
C LYS A 62 17.48 4.01 -1.88
N PHE A 63 16.94 5.03 -2.56
CA PHE A 63 17.14 5.18 -4.01
C PHE A 63 18.06 6.35 -4.31
N THR A 64 19.19 6.03 -4.94
CA THR A 64 20.32 6.90 -5.26
C THR A 64 20.20 7.56 -6.62
N SER A 65 19.02 8.09 -6.98
CA SER A 65 18.89 9.08 -8.05
C SER A 65 17.54 9.80 -8.00
N LYS A 66 17.49 10.97 -8.63
CA LYS A 66 16.47 12.02 -8.50
C LYS A 66 15.12 11.71 -9.17
N GLU A 67 14.85 10.45 -9.43
CA GLU A 67 13.85 10.03 -10.39
C GLU A 67 12.88 9.01 -9.76
N GLU A 68 11.63 9.47 -9.64
CA GLU A 68 10.41 8.64 -9.74
C GLU A 68 9.96 7.81 -8.51
N LEU A 69 9.17 8.42 -7.61
CA LEU A 69 8.17 7.68 -6.83
C LEU A 69 6.76 8.20 -7.09
N LYS A 70 5.86 7.31 -7.54
CA LYS A 70 4.42 7.56 -7.61
C LYS A 70 3.69 6.62 -6.68
N HIS A 71 2.95 7.16 -5.70
CA HIS A 71 2.25 6.37 -4.71
C HIS A 71 0.76 6.20 -5.07
N TRP A 72 0.24 4.97 -4.91
CA TRP A 72 -1.20 4.71 -4.88
C TRP A 72 -1.60 4.11 -3.54
N GLY A 73 -2.58 4.73 -2.88
CA GLY A 73 -3.19 4.17 -1.68
C GLY A 73 -4.68 4.43 -1.71
N HIS A 74 -5.44 3.47 -2.21
CA HIS A 74 -6.89 3.46 -2.03
C HIS A 74 -7.26 2.68 -0.76
N ARG A 75 -8.48 2.96 -0.28
CA ARG A 75 -9.09 2.31 0.87
C ARG A 75 -8.95 0.78 0.77
N PRO A 76 -8.52 0.07 1.83
CA PRO A 76 -8.80 -1.36 1.92
C PRO A 76 -10.33 -1.50 1.97
N GLY A 77 -10.88 -2.10 0.93
CA GLY A 77 -12.29 -2.43 0.80
C GLY A 77 -12.41 -3.67 -0.07
N PRO A 78 -13.59 -4.32 -0.12
CA PRO A 78 -13.74 -5.59 -0.82
C PRO A 78 -13.30 -5.45 -2.29
N LEU A 79 -12.46 -6.38 -2.77
CA LEU A 79 -11.87 -6.36 -4.13
C LEU A 79 -12.90 -6.14 -5.25
N ARG A 80 -14.17 -6.52 -5.02
CA ARG A 80 -15.28 -6.28 -5.96
C ARG A 80 -15.49 -4.80 -6.32
N HIS A 81 -15.12 -3.86 -5.44
CA HIS A 81 -15.24 -2.41 -5.69
C HIS A 81 -14.07 -1.82 -6.48
N TRP A 82 -13.09 -2.65 -6.87
CA TRP A 82 -11.91 -2.20 -7.61
C TRP A 82 -12.12 -2.27 -9.14
N ARG A 83 -13.34 -2.57 -9.61
CA ARG A 83 -13.71 -2.50 -11.04
C ARG A 83 -13.90 -1.03 -11.48
N ASN A 84 -13.40 -0.68 -12.66
CA ASN A 84 -13.41 0.65 -13.32
C ASN A 84 -12.38 1.69 -12.82
N THR A 85 -11.09 1.35 -12.90
CA THR A 85 -9.95 2.28 -12.68
C THR A 85 -9.63 3.21 -13.86
N ASN A 86 -10.22 3.00 -15.05
CA ASN A 86 -9.85 3.68 -16.30
C ASN A 86 -9.76 5.22 -16.22
N LYS A 87 -10.67 5.92 -15.52
CA LYS A 87 -10.59 7.39 -15.43
C LYS A 87 -9.55 7.92 -14.43
N ARG A 88 -8.99 7.07 -13.55
CA ARG A 88 -7.98 7.47 -12.55
C ARG A 88 -6.56 7.14 -12.97
N VAL A 89 -6.39 6.26 -13.97
CA VAL A 89 -5.10 5.75 -14.46
C VAL A 89 -4.48 6.66 -15.54
N GLU A 90 -5.27 7.49 -16.23
CA GLU A 90 -4.76 8.43 -17.26
C GLU A 90 -3.92 9.59 -16.71
N ALA A 91 -4.02 9.92 -15.41
CA ALA A 91 -3.19 10.94 -14.75
C ALA A 91 -1.70 10.54 -14.58
N TRP A 92 -1.30 9.37 -15.10
CA TRP A 92 -0.04 8.72 -14.78
C TRP A 92 0.88 8.83 -15.99
N GLY A 93 1.76 9.84 -15.98
CA GLY A 93 2.92 9.84 -16.89
C GLY A 93 3.76 8.55 -16.74
N ARG A 94 4.54 8.21 -17.78
CA ARG A 94 5.29 6.96 -18.07
C ARG A 94 6.38 6.53 -17.06
N THR A 95 6.13 6.69 -15.76
CA THR A 95 7.12 6.84 -14.69
C THR A 95 6.64 6.10 -13.43
N LEU A 96 5.95 4.97 -13.62
CA LEU A 96 5.49 4.14 -12.49
C LEU A 96 6.48 2.99 -12.28
N GLN A 97 7.16 2.99 -11.14
CA GLN A 97 8.16 1.97 -10.81
C GLN A 97 7.56 0.74 -10.12
N SER A 98 6.50 0.89 -9.32
CA SER A 98 5.79 -0.25 -8.74
C SER A 98 4.37 0.11 -8.27
N ALA A 99 3.51 -0.90 -8.12
CA ALA A 99 2.18 -0.77 -7.51
C ALA A 99 2.11 -1.46 -6.14
N LEU A 100 1.43 -0.81 -5.18
CA LEU A 100 1.28 -1.28 -3.81
C LEU A 100 -0.17 -1.58 -3.45
N VAL A 101 -0.44 -2.79 -2.97
CA VAL A 101 -1.81 -3.30 -2.85
C VAL A 101 -2.02 -4.07 -1.55
N ALA A 102 -3.09 -3.74 -0.82
CA ALA A 102 -3.62 -4.56 0.26
C ALA A 102 -5.16 -4.49 0.27
N GLY A 103 -5.81 -5.61 0.57
CA GLY A 103 -7.27 -5.72 0.65
C GLY A 103 -7.69 -6.69 1.74
N SER A 104 -8.88 -6.48 2.33
CA SER A 104 -9.50 -7.37 3.32
C SER A 104 -10.87 -7.82 2.82
N CYS A 105 -11.39 -8.93 3.37
CA CYS A 105 -12.70 -9.46 3.02
C CYS A 105 -13.44 -9.98 4.25
N ILE A 106 -14.65 -9.47 4.44
CA ILE A 106 -15.57 -9.88 5.50
C ILE A 106 -16.60 -10.93 5.04
N ALA A 107 -16.75 -11.14 3.73
CA ALA A 107 -17.73 -12.06 3.15
C ALA A 107 -17.07 -13.34 2.62
N ALA A 108 -17.68 -14.50 2.90
CA ALA A 108 -17.16 -15.81 2.50
C ALA A 108 -16.97 -15.95 0.98
N GLY A 109 -17.94 -15.48 0.20
CA GLY A 109 -17.89 -15.51 -1.26
C GLY A 109 -16.74 -14.67 -1.82
N ASP A 110 -16.44 -13.54 -1.20
CA ASP A 110 -15.32 -12.69 -1.61
C ASP A 110 -13.97 -13.31 -1.24
N ALA A 111 -13.87 -13.96 -0.08
CA ALA A 111 -12.67 -14.67 0.32
C ALA A 111 -12.33 -15.83 -0.63
N LYS A 112 -13.34 -16.56 -1.12
CA LYS A 112 -13.15 -17.65 -2.09
C LYS A 112 -12.63 -17.15 -3.44
N LEU A 113 -13.08 -15.97 -3.87
CA LEU A 113 -12.69 -15.38 -5.16
C LEU A 113 -11.47 -14.45 -5.06
N TYR A 114 -10.87 -14.33 -3.86
CA TYR A 114 -9.85 -13.33 -3.58
C TYR A 114 -8.63 -13.47 -4.50
N LYS A 115 -8.07 -14.69 -4.59
CA LYS A 115 -6.88 -14.98 -5.41
C LYS A 115 -7.08 -14.57 -6.86
N THR A 116 -8.08 -15.16 -7.53
CA THR A 116 -8.36 -14.92 -8.94
C THR A 116 -8.67 -13.45 -9.24
N ARG A 117 -9.37 -12.76 -8.32
CA ARG A 117 -9.65 -11.32 -8.47
C ARG A 117 -8.40 -10.48 -8.33
N LEU A 118 -7.49 -10.85 -7.43
CA LEU A 118 -6.25 -10.12 -7.21
C LEU A 118 -5.27 -10.33 -8.37
N GLU A 119 -5.14 -11.55 -8.89
CA GLU A 119 -4.36 -11.84 -10.10
C GLU A 119 -4.88 -11.04 -11.30
N LYS A 120 -6.21 -11.09 -11.51
CA LYS A 120 -6.86 -10.29 -12.55
C LYS A 120 -6.59 -8.80 -12.39
N PHE A 121 -6.64 -8.28 -11.16
CA PHE A 121 -6.36 -6.87 -10.91
C PHE A 121 -4.93 -6.46 -11.30
N PHE A 122 -3.92 -7.28 -11.00
CA PHE A 122 -2.55 -6.99 -11.40
C PHE A 122 -2.37 -7.04 -12.92
N ILE A 123 -3.02 -8.01 -13.59
CA ILE A 123 -3.04 -8.11 -15.05
C ILE A 123 -3.72 -6.89 -15.68
N ASP A 124 -4.87 -6.49 -15.16
CA ASP A 124 -5.65 -5.35 -15.65
C ASP A 124 -4.85 -4.04 -15.50
N ILE A 125 -4.20 -3.79 -14.34
CA ILE A 125 -3.35 -2.60 -14.16
C ILE A 125 -2.19 -2.57 -15.16
N ARG A 126 -1.52 -3.70 -15.39
CA ARG A 126 -0.43 -3.80 -16.37
C ARG A 126 -0.91 -3.47 -17.78
N SER A 127 -2.08 -3.99 -18.13
CA SER A 127 -2.72 -3.73 -19.43
C SER A 127 -3.11 -2.26 -19.59
N ASP A 128 -3.82 -1.69 -18.59
CA ASP A 128 -4.30 -0.30 -18.61
C ASP A 128 -3.14 0.70 -18.71
N LEU A 129 -2.03 0.43 -18.00
CA LEU A 129 -0.82 1.25 -18.04
C LEU A 129 0.11 0.96 -19.22
N LYS A 130 -0.16 -0.11 -19.99
CA LYS A 130 0.74 -0.63 -21.04
C LYS A 130 2.15 -0.93 -20.51
N LEU A 131 2.24 -1.46 -19.29
CA LEU A 131 3.47 -1.85 -18.60
C LEU A 131 3.42 -3.34 -18.23
N PRO A 132 3.67 -4.27 -19.18
CA PRO A 132 3.51 -5.71 -18.94
C PRO A 132 4.44 -6.26 -17.85
N GLU A 133 5.59 -5.62 -17.63
CA GLU A 133 6.59 -6.01 -16.64
C GLU A 133 6.48 -5.25 -15.32
N LEU A 134 5.46 -4.39 -15.13
CA LEU A 134 5.31 -3.54 -13.95
C LEU A 134 5.51 -4.35 -12.66
N PRO A 135 6.53 -4.02 -11.84
CA PRO A 135 6.72 -4.64 -10.54
C PRO A 135 5.54 -4.36 -9.60
N VAL A 136 5.07 -5.40 -8.92
CA VAL A 136 4.00 -5.28 -7.91
C VAL A 136 4.51 -5.81 -6.59
N ILE A 137 4.36 -5.03 -5.52
CA ILE A 137 4.61 -5.46 -4.16
C ILE A 137 3.29 -5.43 -3.42
N GLN A 138 2.83 -6.60 -3.01
CA GLN A 138 1.64 -6.75 -2.18
C GLN A 138 2.02 -7.14 -0.75
N VAL A 139 1.10 -6.89 0.18
CA VAL A 139 1.29 -7.19 1.61
C VAL A 139 0.24 -8.20 2.06
N ALA A 140 0.68 -9.38 2.50
CA ALA A 140 -0.19 -10.31 3.20
C ALA A 140 -0.58 -9.74 4.56
N LEU A 141 -1.88 -9.73 4.88
CA LEU A 141 -2.43 -8.97 5.99
C LEU A 141 -1.85 -9.38 7.35
N ALA A 142 -1.44 -8.41 8.17
CA ALA A 142 -1.09 -8.64 9.57
C ALA A 142 -2.31 -9.04 10.42
N SER A 143 -3.44 -8.40 10.10
CA SER A 143 -4.70 -8.40 10.85
C SER A 143 -5.85 -8.04 9.88
N ALA A 144 -7.07 -8.44 10.23
CA ALA A 144 -8.27 -8.12 9.46
C ALA A 144 -9.52 -8.25 10.34
N GLU A 145 -10.59 -7.56 9.97
CA GLU A 145 -11.93 -7.82 10.51
C GLU A 145 -12.52 -9.09 9.90
N GLY A 146 -13.22 -9.88 10.73
CA GLY A 146 -13.98 -11.06 10.30
C GLY A 146 -13.17 -12.37 10.22
N PRO A 147 -13.85 -13.49 9.93
CA PRO A 147 -13.30 -14.83 10.15
C PRO A 147 -12.47 -15.37 8.96
N TYR A 148 -12.26 -14.58 7.91
CA TYR A 148 -11.68 -15.07 6.65
C TYR A 148 -10.22 -14.65 6.43
N ILE A 149 -9.54 -14.13 7.46
CA ILE A 149 -8.16 -13.66 7.37
C ILE A 149 -7.22 -14.74 6.81
N ASP A 150 -7.31 -15.99 7.29
CA ASP A 150 -6.41 -17.05 6.84
C ASP A 150 -6.62 -17.41 5.36
N LYS A 151 -7.87 -17.38 4.88
CA LYS A 151 -8.18 -17.60 3.46
C LYS A 151 -7.62 -16.48 2.59
N VAL A 152 -7.79 -15.22 3.02
CA VAL A 152 -7.27 -14.06 2.31
C VAL A 152 -5.74 -14.09 2.30
N ARG A 153 -5.10 -14.33 3.43
CA ARG A 153 -3.64 -14.44 3.54
C ARG A 153 -3.08 -15.56 2.67
N LYS A 154 -3.69 -16.75 2.71
CA LYS A 154 -3.31 -17.86 1.82
C LYS A 154 -3.37 -17.42 0.36
N ALA A 155 -4.47 -16.78 -0.05
CA ALA A 155 -4.62 -16.27 -1.41
C ALA A 155 -3.54 -15.23 -1.79
N GLN A 156 -3.15 -14.33 -0.87
CA GLN A 156 -2.09 -13.34 -1.09
C GLN A 156 -0.71 -13.99 -1.23
N LEU A 157 -0.39 -14.96 -0.37
CA LEU A 157 0.89 -15.65 -0.37
C LEU A 157 1.07 -16.60 -1.57
N GLU A 158 -0.03 -17.14 -2.09
CA GLU A 158 -0.02 -18.08 -3.24
C GLU A 158 -0.15 -17.39 -4.62
N ILE A 159 -0.10 -16.06 -4.69
CA ILE A 159 -0.06 -15.36 -5.98
C ILE A 159 1.23 -15.73 -6.69
N ASN A 160 1.10 -16.31 -7.88
CA ASN A 160 2.22 -16.73 -8.70
C ASN A 160 2.14 -16.03 -10.07
N LEU A 161 2.57 -14.76 -10.09
CA LEU A 161 2.64 -13.94 -11.30
C LEU A 161 4.06 -13.39 -11.45
N PRO A 162 4.57 -13.21 -12.68
CA PRO A 162 5.89 -12.62 -12.90
C PRO A 162 5.92 -11.19 -12.36
N ASN A 163 7.07 -10.76 -11.87
CA ASN A 163 7.30 -9.44 -11.29
C ASN A 163 6.31 -9.06 -10.17
N VAL A 164 5.83 -10.05 -9.40
CA VAL A 164 5.02 -9.84 -8.20
C VAL A 164 5.77 -10.40 -7.00
N LYS A 165 5.94 -9.58 -5.96
CA LYS A 165 6.46 -10.01 -4.66
C LYS A 165 5.40 -9.81 -3.58
N CYS A 166 5.33 -10.74 -2.63
CA CYS A 166 4.46 -10.67 -1.48
C CYS A 166 5.30 -10.57 -0.21
N ILE A 167 5.09 -9.51 0.58
CA ILE A 167 5.68 -9.41 1.91
C ILE A 167 4.65 -9.88 2.95
N ASP A 168 5.10 -10.62 3.97
CA ASP A 168 4.22 -11.12 5.02
C ASP A 168 4.25 -10.21 6.25
N ALA A 169 3.16 -9.49 6.52
CA ALA A 169 3.06 -8.64 7.70
C ALA A 169 2.56 -9.38 8.96
N LYS A 170 2.40 -10.71 8.93
CA LYS A 170 2.00 -11.49 10.11
C LYS A 170 2.99 -11.29 11.25
N GLY A 171 2.46 -11.04 12.45
CA GLY A 171 3.27 -10.80 13.64
C GLY A 171 3.80 -9.37 13.79
N MET A 172 3.54 -8.48 12.83
CA MET A 172 3.85 -7.05 12.99
C MET A 172 2.99 -6.41 14.08
N LYS A 173 3.57 -5.43 14.78
CA LYS A 173 2.94 -4.79 15.94
C LYS A 173 1.66 -4.07 15.56
N ILE A 174 0.54 -4.56 16.10
CA ILE A 174 -0.79 -3.97 15.96
C ILE A 174 -0.95 -2.81 16.95
N GLY A 175 -1.70 -1.77 16.54
CA GLY A 175 -2.04 -0.62 17.35
C GLY A 175 -3.13 -0.92 18.38
N HIS A 176 -3.56 0.11 19.10
CA HIS A 176 -4.50 -0.02 20.21
C HIS A 176 -5.90 -0.48 19.81
N ASP A 177 -6.28 -0.36 18.54
CA ASP A 177 -7.59 -0.79 18.03
C ASP A 177 -7.66 -2.30 17.69
N GLY A 178 -6.56 -3.03 17.85
CA GLY A 178 -6.49 -4.46 17.56
C GLY A 178 -6.63 -4.81 16.07
N LEU A 179 -6.64 -3.82 15.17
CA LEU A 179 -6.90 -4.01 13.76
C LEU A 179 -5.82 -3.40 12.87
N HIS A 180 -5.33 -2.21 13.16
CA HIS A 180 -4.37 -1.52 12.31
C HIS A 180 -2.94 -1.71 12.83
N LEU A 181 -1.95 -1.57 11.96
CA LEU A 181 -0.55 -1.54 12.39
C LEU A 181 -0.31 -0.31 13.27
N SER A 182 0.50 -0.49 14.31
CA SER A 182 1.09 0.63 15.06
C SER A 182 2.12 1.36 14.19
N THR A 183 2.57 2.55 14.60
CA THR A 183 3.65 3.29 13.90
C THR A 183 4.89 2.41 13.70
N GLU A 184 5.32 1.70 14.73
CA GLU A 184 6.47 0.77 14.66
C GLU A 184 6.21 -0.38 13.67
N GLY A 185 5.00 -0.95 13.68
CA GLY A 185 4.61 -2.01 12.75
C GLY A 185 4.59 -1.52 11.29
N GLU A 186 4.13 -0.30 11.06
CA GLU A 186 4.20 0.32 9.74
C GLU A 186 5.64 0.54 9.29
N VAL A 187 6.55 1.00 10.17
CA VAL A 187 8.00 1.17 9.84
C VAL A 187 8.63 -0.13 9.41
N ARG A 188 8.39 -1.21 10.15
CA ARG A 188 8.90 -2.54 9.80
C ARG A 188 8.39 -2.99 8.43
N VAL A 189 7.09 -2.85 8.17
CA VAL A 189 6.50 -3.19 6.86
C VAL A 189 7.09 -2.32 5.75
N GLY A 190 7.28 -1.02 5.98
CA GLY A 190 7.92 -0.10 5.03
C GLY A 190 9.32 -0.57 4.62
N GLN A 191 10.14 -1.02 5.58
CA GLN A 191 11.47 -1.58 5.30
C GLN A 191 11.40 -2.86 4.48
N MET A 192 10.49 -3.78 4.82
CA MET A 192 10.31 -5.03 4.05
C MET A 192 9.90 -4.75 2.60
N MET A 193 9.08 -3.71 2.37
CA MET A 193 8.70 -3.29 1.02
C MET A 193 9.89 -2.69 0.25
N ALA A 194 10.72 -1.87 0.90
CA ALA A 194 11.92 -1.31 0.30
C ALA A 194 12.91 -2.42 -0.09
N ASP A 195 13.11 -3.40 0.78
CA ASP A 195 13.98 -4.56 0.52
C ASP A 195 13.44 -5.43 -0.63
N ALA A 196 12.11 -5.65 -0.67
CA ALA A 196 11.47 -6.37 -1.77
C ALA A 196 11.60 -5.62 -3.10
N PHE A 197 11.48 -4.28 -3.09
CA PHE A 197 11.66 -3.47 -4.28
C PHE A 197 13.11 -3.50 -4.79
N ALA A 198 14.09 -3.43 -3.88
CA ALA A 198 15.51 -3.50 -4.25
C ALA A 198 15.85 -4.75 -5.08
N GLN A 199 15.14 -5.86 -4.85
CA GLN A 199 15.32 -7.10 -5.60
C GLN A 199 14.73 -7.07 -7.03
N PHE A 200 13.96 -6.06 -7.41
CA PHE A 200 13.51 -5.86 -8.80
C PHE A 200 14.50 -5.04 -9.63
N VAL A 201 15.34 -4.24 -8.97
CA VAL A 201 16.28 -3.31 -9.60
C VAL A 201 17.74 -3.78 -9.48
N ALA A 202 17.97 -4.92 -8.84
CA ALA A 202 19.26 -5.56 -8.67
C ALA A 202 19.67 -6.44 -9.86
#